data_AF-A0A9D0GAY1-F1
#
_entry.id   AF-A0A9D0GAY1-F1
#
_cell.length_a   1.000
_cell.length_b   1.000
_cell.length_c   1.000
_cell.angle_alpha   90.00
_cell.angle_beta   90.00
_cell.angle_gamma   90.00
#
_symmetry.space_group_name_H-M   'P 1'
#
loop_
_entity.id
_entity.type
_entity.pdbx_description
1 polymer ?
#
loop_
_entity_poly.entity_id
_entity_poly.type
_entity_poly.pdbx_seq_one_letter_code
_entity_poly.pdbx_strand_id
1 'polypeptide(L)'
;MKVIGRPERLMEDRYRGFKLSSVCWGYRDIFAQTLEAMFDQGLIGEERPEVTDAFFALLRCSEQQHFDYVLKEFLAAWNPRTSWLFDLPVLFAEVTQLGREFAQSKLHYGITFFRTLGEGGFGQSPSDVQYLIHALRRLRAVDEDLALAFLMGYRNLRERLTDAQMDVYLAQGIRAYHRNKQTGLKFLMGTLRTSELMVQALTQEARLKDLTQSLAALLRALTGTDVEVGDLGRLDSDELIARGSRVVCLSRWLFLPARIRFFDDAPQNRDWYRLCAVVAAGMLVQGGFSAIHGHPDYPTCRALVGDSTLRLNGFQVLEYVRILRGINRAWPGARRLVSFGLRVEARARGPMSAAEQLFFDLMGVGHAAEGDVLSDLLELVDRAVNTIDLASLLTPDLLERAADAYPGLSRELLRPFAFLPDFLYPGGVSRPPADALVADLKRQARRAQRAREAEKSKQPLVASVRTQQETQGETEREQMGVPAAYVYDEWSQEENDYYRNYCHVYERRVEGRGAADLPPDIVSLAQRTRRLFEMLRPDLSKEKFLSDGDTINVDQLLDYLVQHRRTPGIKINFYEKPYHNKRDLAVLILLGVSGSTGSTLVQQA
;
A
#
# COMPACT_ATOMS: atom_id res chain seq x y z
N MET A 1 38.92 71.21 -18.61
CA MET A 1 37.61 70.78 -18.10
C MET A 1 37.23 69.47 -18.79
N LYS A 2 37.41 68.34 -18.10
CA LYS A 2 37.07 66.99 -18.58
C LYS A 2 35.58 66.76 -18.34
N VAL A 3 34.83 66.55 -19.41
CA VAL A 3 33.43 66.10 -19.37
C VAL A 3 33.40 64.59 -19.13
N ILE A 4 32.93 64.23 -17.93
CA ILE A 4 32.07 63.10 -17.58
C ILE A 4 32.25 61.81 -18.41
N GLY A 5 33.08 60.91 -17.89
CA GLY A 5 33.12 59.51 -18.31
C GLY A 5 32.07 58.67 -17.57
N ARG A 6 30.99 58.36 -18.30
CA ARG A 6 30.09 57.17 -18.26
C ARG A 6 29.82 56.42 -16.92
N PRO A 7 28.54 56.29 -16.51
CA PRO A 7 28.06 55.35 -15.47
C PRO A 7 28.22 53.85 -15.82
N GLU A 8 28.46 53.49 -17.10
CA GLU A 8 28.58 52.10 -17.55
C GLU A 8 29.73 51.33 -16.88
N ARG A 9 30.86 51.99 -16.58
CA ARG A 9 32.04 51.32 -15.99
C ARG A 9 31.85 50.87 -14.54
N LEU A 10 30.93 51.48 -13.79
CA LEU A 10 30.63 51.07 -12.40
C LEU A 10 29.69 49.86 -12.34
N MET A 11 28.84 49.65 -13.36
CA MET A 11 28.01 48.44 -13.47
C MET A 11 28.78 47.22 -14.01
N GLU A 12 29.80 47.43 -14.86
CA GLU A 12 30.62 46.32 -15.41
C GLU A 12 31.42 45.57 -14.33
N ASP A 13 31.81 46.23 -13.24
CA ASP A 13 32.54 45.61 -12.11
C ASP A 13 31.59 44.77 -11.22
N ARG A 14 30.35 45.24 -11.05
CA ARG A 14 29.29 44.56 -10.27
C ARG A 14 28.87 43.21 -10.89
N TYR A 15 28.89 43.09 -12.21
CA TYR A 15 28.58 41.82 -12.91
C TYR A 15 29.81 40.94 -13.15
N ARG A 16 30.95 41.19 -12.47
CA ARG A 16 32.17 40.38 -12.56
C ARG A 16 32.58 40.06 -14.01
N GLY A 17 32.50 41.07 -14.89
CA GLY A 17 32.86 40.96 -16.30
C GLY A 17 31.81 40.32 -17.23
N PHE A 18 30.62 39.96 -16.75
CA PHE A 18 29.50 39.54 -17.60
C PHE A 18 28.81 40.74 -18.25
N LYS A 19 28.53 40.64 -19.55
CA LYS A 19 27.86 41.69 -20.33
C LYS A 19 26.48 41.24 -20.77
N LEU A 20 25.42 41.97 -20.41
CA LEU A 20 24.04 41.69 -20.85
C LEU A 20 23.88 41.66 -22.38
N SER A 21 24.74 42.38 -23.11
CA SER A 21 24.78 42.35 -24.58
C SER A 21 25.19 40.99 -25.17
N SER A 22 25.83 40.12 -24.38
CA SER A 22 26.21 38.76 -24.81
C SER A 22 25.02 37.80 -24.92
N VAL A 23 23.88 38.13 -24.31
CA VAL A 23 22.64 37.31 -24.33
C VAL A 23 21.75 37.71 -25.51
N CYS A 24 21.01 36.76 -26.09
CA CYS A 24 20.01 37.03 -27.13
C CYS A 24 19.00 38.12 -26.71
N TRP A 25 18.64 38.99 -27.66
CA TRP A 25 17.82 40.19 -27.43
C TRP A 25 16.53 39.91 -26.65
N GLY A 26 15.84 38.81 -26.91
CA GLY A 26 14.59 38.44 -26.25
C GLY A 26 14.69 38.05 -24.77
N TYR A 27 15.90 37.83 -24.23
CA TYR A 27 16.11 37.44 -22.83
C TYR A 27 16.81 38.52 -21.99
N ARG A 28 17.32 39.60 -22.60
CA ARG A 28 18.13 40.62 -21.90
C ARG A 28 17.40 41.30 -20.76
N ASP A 29 16.16 41.72 -20.99
CA ASP A 29 15.37 42.43 -19.98
C ASP A 29 15.01 41.51 -18.80
N ILE A 30 14.67 40.25 -19.09
CA ILE A 30 14.36 39.25 -18.07
C ILE A 30 15.60 38.94 -17.21
N PHE A 31 16.77 38.80 -17.84
CA PHE A 31 18.02 38.56 -17.13
C PHE A 31 18.38 39.76 -16.26
N ALA A 32 18.31 40.98 -16.80
CA ALA A 32 18.59 42.19 -16.04
C ALA A 32 17.68 42.31 -14.81
N GLN A 33 16.38 42.13 -14.98
CA GLN A 33 15.42 42.19 -13.87
C GLN A 33 15.68 41.11 -12.81
N THR A 34 16.00 39.88 -13.24
CA THR A 34 16.28 38.78 -12.33
C THR A 34 17.58 39.01 -11.55
N LEU A 35 18.64 39.48 -12.22
CA LEU A 35 19.93 39.78 -11.57
C LEU A 35 19.77 40.89 -10.53
N GLU A 36 19.10 41.99 -10.87
CA GLU A 36 18.88 43.08 -9.91
C GLU A 36 18.05 42.60 -8.71
N ALA A 37 16.98 41.82 -8.93
CA ALA A 37 16.21 41.23 -7.84
C ALA A 37 17.06 40.33 -6.92
N MET A 38 18.02 39.57 -7.47
CA MET A 38 18.91 38.71 -6.68
C MET A 38 19.95 39.52 -5.88
N PHE A 39 20.43 40.65 -6.41
CA PHE A 39 21.25 41.58 -5.64
C PHE A 39 20.46 42.25 -4.52
N ASP A 40 19.24 42.71 -4.80
CA ASP A 40 18.37 43.35 -3.81
C ASP A 40 17.99 42.41 -2.66
N GLN A 41 17.86 41.11 -2.95
CA GLN A 41 17.63 40.06 -1.97
C GLN A 41 18.90 39.61 -1.23
N GLY A 42 20.08 40.12 -1.60
CA GLY A 42 21.35 39.74 -0.98
C GLY A 42 21.82 38.30 -1.27
N LEU A 43 21.26 37.66 -2.32
CA LEU A 43 21.66 36.31 -2.73
C LEU A 43 23.03 36.30 -3.41
N ILE A 44 23.34 37.37 -4.15
CA ILE A 44 24.62 37.61 -4.81
C ILE A 44 25.08 39.04 -4.49
N GLY A 45 26.38 39.28 -4.42
CA GLY A 45 26.95 40.56 -4.01
C GLY A 45 28.32 40.44 -3.33
N GLU A 46 28.86 41.59 -2.92
CA GLU A 46 30.18 41.66 -2.27
C GLU A 46 30.23 40.93 -0.92
N GLU A 47 29.10 40.80 -0.23
CA GLU A 47 28.97 40.06 1.02
C GLU A 47 29.06 38.53 0.84
N ARG A 48 28.90 38.03 -0.40
CA ARG A 48 28.96 36.60 -0.75
C ARG A 48 29.89 36.39 -1.96
N PRO A 49 31.20 36.66 -1.83
CA PRO A 49 32.10 36.71 -2.98
C PRO A 49 32.22 35.36 -3.69
N GLU A 50 32.36 34.26 -2.95
CA GLU A 50 32.52 32.90 -3.49
C GLU A 50 31.32 32.46 -4.34
N VAL A 51 30.11 32.67 -3.83
CA VAL A 51 28.84 32.35 -4.52
C VAL A 51 28.67 33.23 -5.74
N THR A 52 28.95 34.53 -5.60
CA THR A 52 28.85 35.51 -6.68
C THR A 52 29.81 35.18 -7.82
N ASP A 53 31.05 34.83 -7.50
CA ASP A 53 32.06 34.49 -8.49
C ASP A 53 31.72 33.17 -9.21
N ALA A 54 31.23 32.15 -8.49
CA ALA A 54 30.75 30.90 -9.08
C ALA A 54 29.53 31.13 -10.00
N PHE A 55 28.58 31.97 -9.56
CA PHE A 55 27.39 32.33 -10.32
C PHE A 55 27.75 33.04 -11.64
N PHE A 56 28.60 34.08 -11.58
CA PHE A 56 29.03 34.80 -12.77
C PHE A 56 29.98 33.99 -13.65
N ALA A 57 30.70 33.00 -13.11
CA ALA A 57 31.50 32.07 -13.91
C ALA A 57 30.65 31.26 -14.90
N LEU A 58 29.43 30.88 -14.53
CA LEU A 58 28.49 30.24 -15.45
C LEU A 58 27.89 31.25 -16.43
N LEU A 59 27.46 32.44 -15.97
CA LEU A 59 26.85 33.46 -16.83
C LEU A 59 27.78 33.90 -17.97
N ARG A 60 29.09 34.00 -17.75
CA ARG A 60 30.08 34.33 -18.79
C ARG A 60 30.12 33.31 -19.94
N CYS A 61 29.50 32.14 -19.80
CA CYS A 61 29.36 31.18 -20.90
C CYS A 61 28.32 31.60 -21.95
N SER A 62 27.55 32.68 -21.73
CA SER A 62 26.63 33.29 -22.71
C SER A 62 27.28 33.64 -24.05
N GLU A 63 28.59 33.88 -24.06
CA GLU A 63 29.37 34.18 -25.28
C GLU A 63 29.46 32.97 -26.23
N GLN A 64 29.07 31.78 -25.79
CA GLN A 64 28.98 30.56 -26.60
C GLN A 64 27.59 30.45 -27.26
N GLN A 65 27.56 30.06 -28.54
CA GLN A 65 26.30 29.97 -29.31
C GLN A 65 25.24 29.12 -28.59
N HIS A 66 24.04 29.67 -28.43
CA HIS A 66 22.84 29.03 -27.87
C HIS A 66 22.89 28.65 -26.37
N PHE A 67 23.89 29.12 -25.62
CA PHE A 67 23.99 28.89 -24.17
C PHE A 67 22.89 29.61 -23.36
N ASP A 68 22.20 30.59 -23.97
CA ASP A 68 21.11 31.37 -23.36
C ASP A 68 19.98 30.52 -22.76
N TYR A 69 19.64 29.38 -23.40
CA TYR A 69 18.62 28.48 -22.89
C TYR A 69 19.05 27.80 -21.58
N VAL A 70 20.33 27.45 -21.45
CA VAL A 70 20.89 26.88 -20.21
C VAL A 70 20.86 27.94 -19.12
N LEU A 71 21.27 29.17 -19.43
CA LEU A 71 21.29 30.27 -18.47
C LEU A 71 19.88 30.66 -18.01
N LYS A 72 18.89 30.58 -18.90
CA LYS A 72 17.49 30.80 -18.54
C LYS A 72 17.03 29.78 -17.50
N GLU A 73 17.27 28.49 -17.72
CA GLU A 73 16.89 27.45 -16.76
C GLU A 73 17.72 27.55 -15.47
N PHE A 74 18.99 27.94 -15.55
CA PHE A 74 19.83 28.24 -14.39
C PHE A 74 19.24 29.35 -13.52
N LEU A 75 18.90 30.50 -14.11
CA LEU A 75 18.29 31.60 -13.37
C LEU A 75 16.92 31.21 -12.78
N ALA A 76 16.13 30.45 -13.53
CA ALA A 76 14.83 29.95 -13.07
C ALA A 76 14.94 28.87 -11.97
N ALA A 77 16.09 28.20 -11.85
CA ALA A 77 16.30 27.17 -10.84
C ALA A 77 16.35 27.73 -9.41
N TRP A 78 16.60 29.04 -9.27
CA TRP A 78 16.71 29.74 -7.98
C TRP A 78 15.33 30.23 -7.52
N ASN A 79 14.66 29.40 -6.73
CA ASN A 79 13.34 29.68 -6.18
C ASN A 79 13.34 29.37 -4.67
N PRO A 80 12.24 29.61 -3.92
CA PRO A 80 12.22 29.39 -2.46
C PRO A 80 12.61 27.97 -2.00
N ARG A 81 12.56 26.97 -2.89
CA ARG A 81 12.97 25.58 -2.59
C ARG A 81 14.48 25.35 -2.67
N THR A 82 15.20 26.18 -3.43
CA THR A 82 16.64 26.03 -3.72
C THR A 82 17.48 27.18 -3.17
N SER A 83 16.85 28.24 -2.66
CA SER A 83 17.52 29.43 -2.15
C SER A 83 18.50 29.15 -1.01
N TRP A 84 18.28 28.10 -0.21
CA TRP A 84 19.19 27.67 0.85
C TRP A 84 20.58 27.26 0.34
N LEU A 85 20.74 26.91 -0.94
CA LEU A 85 22.06 26.59 -1.52
C LEU A 85 23.00 27.80 -1.52
N PHE A 86 22.47 29.02 -1.58
CA PHE A 86 23.29 30.24 -1.52
C PHE A 86 24.00 30.41 -0.17
N ASP A 87 23.50 29.77 0.89
CA ASP A 87 24.11 29.78 2.23
C ASP A 87 25.23 28.74 2.37
N LEU A 88 25.47 27.91 1.34
CA LEU A 88 26.49 26.87 1.29
C LEU A 88 27.44 27.08 0.09
N PRO A 89 28.40 28.01 0.18
CA PRO A 89 29.21 28.45 -0.97
C PRO A 89 29.92 27.33 -1.72
N VAL A 90 30.50 26.37 -0.99
CA VAL A 90 31.19 25.21 -1.57
C VAL A 90 30.23 24.37 -2.40
N LEU A 91 29.07 24.02 -1.83
CA LEU A 91 28.07 23.18 -2.50
C LEU A 91 27.48 23.89 -3.71
N PHE A 92 27.21 25.20 -3.59
CA PHE A 92 26.77 26.03 -4.70
C PHE A 92 27.77 26.05 -5.86
N ALA A 93 29.06 26.24 -5.56
CA ALA A 93 30.12 26.21 -6.55
C ALA A 93 30.20 24.85 -7.24
N GLU A 94 30.05 23.74 -6.51
CA GLU A 94 30.04 22.40 -7.11
C GLU A 94 28.84 22.15 -8.03
N VAL A 95 27.63 22.57 -7.63
CA VAL A 95 26.41 22.46 -8.46
C VAL A 95 26.55 23.25 -9.75
N THR A 96 26.97 24.52 -9.64
CA THR A 96 27.13 25.41 -10.80
C THR A 96 28.22 24.94 -11.74
N GLN A 97 29.36 24.48 -11.20
CA GLN A 97 30.43 23.89 -11.99
C GLN A 97 29.96 22.61 -12.71
N LEU A 98 29.31 21.68 -12.02
CA LEU A 98 28.86 20.43 -12.63
C LEU A 98 27.81 20.69 -13.73
N GLY A 99 26.87 21.61 -13.48
CA GLY A 99 25.87 22.02 -14.49
C GLY A 99 26.52 22.67 -15.71
N ARG A 100 27.58 23.47 -15.52
CA ARG A 100 28.41 24.01 -16.62
C ARG A 100 29.04 22.89 -17.44
N GLU A 101 29.66 21.91 -16.78
CA GLU A 101 30.34 20.80 -17.45
C GLU A 101 29.36 19.96 -18.29
N PHE A 102 28.14 19.71 -17.78
CA PHE A 102 27.07 19.07 -18.56
C PHE A 102 26.68 19.91 -19.79
N ALA A 103 26.48 21.22 -19.61
CA ALA A 103 26.09 22.14 -20.68
C ALA A 103 27.16 22.26 -21.78
N GLN A 104 28.43 22.25 -21.41
CA GLN A 104 29.57 22.30 -22.33
C GLN A 104 29.69 21.02 -23.18
N SER A 105 29.29 19.87 -22.64
CA SER A 105 29.21 18.65 -23.43
C SER A 105 28.01 18.69 -24.40
N LYS A 106 26.80 18.85 -23.87
CA LYS A 106 25.57 18.97 -24.68
C LYS A 106 24.64 19.98 -24.02
N LEU A 107 24.18 20.98 -24.77
CA LEU A 107 23.29 22.04 -24.25
C LEU A 107 22.05 21.47 -23.55
N HIS A 108 21.45 20.41 -24.09
CA HIS A 108 20.27 19.79 -23.49
C HIS A 108 20.55 19.16 -22.11
N TYR A 109 21.78 18.70 -21.84
CA TYR A 109 22.14 18.16 -20.53
C TYR A 109 22.15 19.26 -19.48
N GLY A 110 22.75 20.42 -19.80
CA GLY A 110 22.72 21.60 -18.94
C GLY A 110 21.30 22.10 -18.66
N ILE A 111 20.46 22.14 -19.71
CA ILE A 111 19.04 22.49 -19.61
C ILE A 111 18.32 21.53 -18.66
N THR A 112 18.44 20.22 -18.87
CA THR A 112 17.82 19.22 -18.01
C THR A 112 18.34 19.32 -16.57
N PHE A 113 19.65 19.54 -16.38
CA PHE A 113 20.26 19.65 -15.05
C PHE A 113 19.67 20.79 -14.22
N PHE A 114 19.66 22.02 -14.75
CA PHE A 114 19.13 23.16 -14.02
C PHE A 114 17.62 23.14 -13.88
N ARG A 115 16.90 22.59 -14.87
CA ARG A 115 15.46 22.34 -14.73
C ARG A 115 15.17 21.38 -13.58
N THR A 116 15.86 20.25 -13.54
CA THR A 116 15.70 19.24 -12.47
C THR A 116 16.06 19.84 -11.11
N LEU A 117 17.06 20.71 -11.01
CA LEU A 117 17.36 21.47 -9.78
C LEU A 117 16.16 22.35 -9.38
N GLY A 118 15.64 23.18 -10.29
CA GLY A 118 14.53 24.10 -10.03
C GLY A 118 13.23 23.39 -9.62
N GLU A 119 12.98 22.21 -10.17
CA GLU A 119 11.82 21.36 -9.85
C GLU A 119 11.95 20.64 -8.48
N GLY A 120 13.11 20.76 -7.81
CA GLY A 120 13.41 20.09 -6.55
C GLY A 120 13.85 18.63 -6.72
N GLY A 121 14.36 18.28 -7.90
CA GLY A 121 14.83 16.93 -8.23
C GLY A 121 16.13 16.52 -7.54
N PHE A 122 16.88 17.46 -6.95
CA PHE A 122 18.15 17.20 -6.27
C PHE A 122 18.01 16.73 -4.81
N GLY A 123 16.78 16.66 -4.30
CA GLY A 123 16.48 16.38 -2.90
C GLY A 123 16.24 17.66 -2.09
N GLN A 124 16.02 17.48 -0.78
CA GLN A 124 15.62 18.57 0.12
C GLN A 124 16.70 18.95 1.13
N SER A 125 17.78 18.16 1.22
CA SER A 125 18.86 18.35 2.19
C SER A 125 20.23 18.57 1.51
N PRO A 126 21.18 19.26 2.18
CA PRO A 126 22.56 19.37 1.70
C PRO A 126 23.22 18.02 1.40
N SER A 127 22.94 17.00 2.22
CA SER A 127 23.45 15.64 2.03
C SER A 127 22.93 14.99 0.75
N ASP A 128 21.67 15.25 0.37
CA ASP A 128 21.11 14.70 -0.88
C ASP A 128 21.81 15.29 -2.10
N VAL A 129 22.07 16.60 -2.07
CA VAL A 129 22.76 17.31 -3.16
C VAL A 129 24.21 16.84 -3.27
N GLN A 130 24.92 16.72 -2.13
CA GLN A 130 26.30 16.22 -2.10
C GLN A 130 26.40 14.79 -2.64
N TYR A 131 25.50 13.90 -2.21
CA TYR A 131 25.46 12.54 -2.73
C TYR A 131 25.23 12.54 -4.24
N LEU A 132 24.26 13.31 -4.73
CA LEU A 132 23.94 13.40 -6.16
C LEU A 132 25.16 13.87 -6.96
N ILE A 133 25.84 14.93 -6.54
CA ILE A 133 27.03 15.45 -7.22
C ILE A 133 28.12 14.37 -7.32
N HIS A 134 28.40 13.68 -6.22
CA HIS A 134 29.39 12.60 -6.20
C HIS A 134 28.99 11.45 -7.16
N ALA A 135 27.73 11.03 -7.11
CA ALA A 135 27.20 10.00 -7.99
C ALA A 135 27.25 10.40 -9.47
N LEU A 136 26.88 11.64 -9.81
CA LEU A 136 26.94 12.15 -11.18
C LEU A 136 28.38 12.23 -11.69
N ARG A 137 29.33 12.71 -10.90
CA ARG A 137 30.75 12.71 -11.27
C ARG A 137 31.26 11.30 -11.55
N ARG A 138 30.92 10.34 -10.68
CA ARG A 138 31.25 8.92 -10.85
C ARG A 138 30.63 8.32 -12.11
N LEU A 139 29.36 8.61 -12.40
CA LEU A 139 28.68 8.11 -13.59
C LEU A 139 29.19 8.76 -14.88
N ARG A 140 29.48 10.05 -14.87
CA ARG A 140 30.07 10.76 -16.04
C ARG A 140 31.44 10.22 -16.42
N ALA A 141 32.22 9.74 -15.45
CA ALA A 141 33.48 9.05 -15.73
C ALA A 141 33.29 7.72 -16.49
N VAL A 142 32.08 7.13 -16.43
CA VAL A 142 31.69 5.95 -17.22
C VAL A 142 31.08 6.39 -18.55
N ASP A 143 30.01 7.19 -18.50
CA ASP A 143 29.29 7.72 -19.66
C ASP A 143 28.34 8.86 -19.25
N GLU A 144 28.22 9.90 -20.07
CA GLU A 144 27.42 11.08 -19.71
C GLU A 144 25.91 10.88 -19.88
N ASP A 145 25.47 10.07 -20.86
CA ASP A 145 24.05 9.71 -20.99
C ASP A 145 23.59 8.93 -19.75
N LEU A 146 24.47 8.09 -19.19
CA LEU A 146 24.22 7.34 -17.95
C LEU A 146 24.06 8.25 -16.73
N ALA A 147 24.88 9.29 -16.62
CA ALA A 147 24.75 10.27 -15.55
C ALA A 147 23.45 11.07 -15.67
N LEU A 148 23.06 11.48 -16.89
CA LEU A 148 21.80 12.18 -17.11
C LEU A 148 20.59 11.29 -16.82
N ALA A 149 20.63 10.03 -17.24
CA ALA A 149 19.58 9.06 -16.95
C ALA A 149 19.36 8.89 -15.44
N PHE A 150 20.44 8.80 -14.67
CA PHE A 150 20.34 8.75 -13.21
C PHE A 150 19.79 10.05 -12.62
N LEU A 151 20.20 11.21 -13.12
CA LEU A 151 19.67 12.51 -12.67
C LEU A 151 18.14 12.58 -12.80
N MET A 152 17.61 12.10 -13.92
CA MET A 152 16.16 12.07 -14.18
C MET A 152 15.41 11.14 -13.22
N GLY A 153 16.03 10.04 -12.79
CA GLY A 153 15.45 9.08 -11.84
C GLY A 153 15.72 9.39 -10.36
N TYR A 154 16.67 10.29 -10.07
CA TYR A 154 17.28 10.43 -8.74
C TYR A 154 16.26 10.69 -7.63
N ARG A 155 15.33 11.64 -7.83
CA ARG A 155 14.34 12.00 -6.81
C ARG A 155 13.52 10.79 -6.34
N ASN A 156 12.98 10.02 -7.28
CA ASN A 156 12.16 8.84 -6.97
C ASN A 156 12.98 7.77 -6.26
N LEU A 157 14.22 7.54 -6.72
CA LEU A 157 15.12 6.59 -6.09
C LEU A 157 15.51 7.05 -4.67
N ARG A 158 15.79 8.33 -4.48
CA ARG A 158 16.20 8.91 -3.20
C ARG A 158 15.10 8.87 -2.15
N GLU A 159 13.85 9.08 -2.55
CA GLU A 159 12.68 8.92 -1.67
C GLU A 159 12.52 7.47 -1.15
N ARG A 160 13.20 6.49 -1.76
CA ARG A 160 13.02 5.06 -1.49
C ARG A 160 14.27 4.37 -0.97
N LEU A 161 15.46 4.83 -1.35
CA LEU A 161 16.73 4.17 -1.08
C LEU A 161 17.65 5.01 -0.19
N THR A 162 18.33 4.35 0.74
CA THR A 162 19.44 4.95 1.50
C THR A 162 20.69 5.08 0.61
N ASP A 163 21.68 5.86 1.04
CA ASP A 163 22.95 6.06 0.32
C ASP A 163 23.62 4.71 -0.02
N ALA A 164 23.70 3.80 0.96
CA ALA A 164 24.28 2.48 0.77
C ALA A 164 23.50 1.61 -0.23
N GLN A 165 22.16 1.66 -0.20
CA GLN A 165 21.33 0.93 -1.16
C GLN A 165 21.44 1.53 -2.56
N MET A 166 21.52 2.86 -2.66
CA MET A 166 21.75 3.57 -3.91
C MET A 166 23.09 3.20 -4.54
N ASP A 167 24.16 3.04 -3.75
CA ASP A 167 25.46 2.61 -4.28
C ASP A 167 25.40 1.22 -4.93
N VAL A 168 24.68 0.28 -4.31
CA VAL A 168 24.45 -1.05 -4.89
C VAL A 168 23.59 -0.95 -6.15
N TYR A 169 22.55 -0.11 -6.15
CA TYR A 169 21.70 0.13 -7.31
C TYR A 169 22.49 0.70 -8.49
N LEU A 170 23.34 1.71 -8.25
CA LEU A 170 24.22 2.31 -9.24
C LEU A 170 25.20 1.28 -9.82
N ALA A 171 25.80 0.43 -8.98
CA ALA A 171 26.69 -0.63 -9.43
C ALA A 171 25.99 -1.62 -10.38
N GLN A 172 24.73 -1.98 -10.10
CA GLN A 172 23.95 -2.82 -11.01
C GLN A 172 23.56 -2.08 -12.30
N GLY A 173 23.21 -0.79 -12.22
CA GLY A 173 22.94 0.02 -13.40
C GLY A 173 24.13 0.13 -14.35
N ILE A 174 25.35 0.32 -13.81
CA ILE A 174 26.60 0.32 -14.59
C ILE A 174 26.83 -1.05 -15.26
N ARG A 175 26.60 -2.16 -14.53
CA ARG A 175 26.70 -3.51 -15.11
C ARG A 175 25.68 -3.75 -16.22
N ALA A 176 24.44 -3.29 -16.04
CA ALA A 176 23.39 -3.37 -17.05
C ALA A 176 23.78 -2.55 -18.29
N TYR A 177 24.32 -1.34 -18.09
CA TYR A 177 24.80 -0.47 -19.17
C TYR A 177 25.92 -1.11 -20.00
N HIS A 178 26.89 -1.76 -19.35
CA HIS A 178 27.96 -2.48 -20.06
C HIS A 178 27.44 -3.67 -20.91
N ARG A 179 26.29 -4.25 -20.56
CA ARG A 179 25.66 -5.32 -21.36
C ARG A 179 24.82 -4.75 -22.49
N ASN A 180 23.98 -3.76 -22.19
CA ASN A 180 23.18 -3.03 -23.16
C ASN A 180 23.02 -1.58 -22.67
N LYS A 181 23.47 -0.63 -23.49
CA LYS A 181 23.43 0.79 -23.17
C LYS A 181 22.02 1.26 -22.83
N GLN A 182 21.04 1.00 -23.69
CA GLN A 182 19.67 1.51 -23.49
C GLN A 182 19.02 0.92 -22.23
N THR A 183 19.27 -0.35 -21.95
CA THR A 183 18.80 -1.01 -20.73
C THR A 183 19.41 -0.37 -19.49
N GLY A 184 20.72 -0.08 -19.51
CA GLY A 184 21.38 0.62 -18.40
C GLY A 184 20.84 2.03 -18.14
N LEU A 185 20.58 2.79 -19.21
CA LEU A 185 19.96 4.12 -19.11
C LEU A 185 18.56 4.04 -18.49
N LYS A 186 17.69 3.19 -19.03
CA LYS A 186 16.31 3.00 -18.53
C LYS A 186 16.28 2.43 -17.11
N PHE A 187 17.24 1.55 -16.78
CA PHE A 187 17.42 1.07 -15.42
C PHE A 187 17.74 2.23 -14.48
N LEU A 188 18.74 3.07 -14.76
CA LEU A 188 19.07 4.19 -13.86
C LEU A 188 18.00 5.29 -13.80
N MET A 189 17.20 5.47 -14.85
CA MET A 189 16.01 6.33 -14.80
C MET A 189 14.91 5.79 -13.87
N GLY A 190 14.94 4.50 -13.53
CA GLY A 190 13.91 3.86 -12.69
C GLY A 190 12.65 3.43 -13.42
N THR A 191 12.70 3.31 -14.76
CA THR A 191 11.51 3.04 -15.59
C THR A 191 11.26 1.56 -15.88
N LEU A 192 12.29 0.72 -15.72
CA LEU A 192 12.21 -0.72 -15.97
C LEU A 192 11.62 -1.50 -14.78
N ARG A 193 10.91 -2.59 -15.07
CA ARG A 193 10.46 -3.55 -14.03
C ARG A 193 11.63 -4.15 -13.26
N THR A 194 12.75 -4.46 -13.91
CA THR A 194 13.97 -4.96 -13.25
C THR A 194 14.59 -3.96 -12.25
N SER A 195 14.60 -2.68 -12.60
CA SER A 195 15.00 -1.60 -11.67
C SER A 195 14.11 -1.60 -10.42
N GLU A 196 12.81 -1.69 -10.63
CA GLU A 196 11.83 -1.68 -9.56
C GLU A 196 11.93 -2.91 -8.65
N LEU A 197 12.21 -4.09 -9.20
CA LEU A 197 12.51 -5.31 -8.45
C LEU A 197 13.81 -5.17 -7.65
N MET A 198 14.83 -4.52 -8.21
CA MET A 198 16.08 -4.24 -7.50
C MET A 198 15.83 -3.30 -6.31
N VAL A 199 15.05 -2.23 -6.51
CA VAL A 199 14.67 -1.34 -5.41
C VAL A 199 13.94 -2.12 -4.32
N GLN A 200 12.98 -2.98 -4.68
CA GLN A 200 12.28 -3.83 -3.70
C GLN A 200 13.21 -4.77 -2.95
N ALA A 201 14.14 -5.42 -3.66
CA ALA A 201 15.12 -6.32 -3.05
C ALA A 201 16.04 -5.56 -2.08
N LEU A 202 16.42 -4.32 -2.41
CA LEU A 202 17.25 -3.47 -1.57
C LEU A 202 16.48 -2.90 -0.37
N THR A 203 15.25 -2.41 -0.58
CA THR A 203 14.43 -1.82 0.48
C THR A 203 13.82 -2.86 1.39
N GLN A 204 13.81 -4.13 0.98
CA GLN A 204 13.17 -5.24 1.67
C GLN A 204 11.69 -4.96 2.01
N GLU A 205 11.06 -4.06 1.25
CA GLU A 205 9.69 -3.62 1.49
C GLU A 205 8.68 -4.73 1.14
N ALA A 206 7.64 -4.88 1.97
CA ALA A 206 6.49 -5.68 1.62
C ALA A 206 5.39 -4.77 1.08
N ARG A 207 4.74 -5.18 -0.02
CA ARG A 207 3.64 -4.42 -0.63
C ARG A 207 2.34 -5.16 -0.43
N LEU A 208 1.31 -4.40 -0.09
CA LEU A 208 -0.01 -4.98 0.10
C LEU A 208 -0.50 -5.66 -1.17
N LYS A 209 -0.33 -5.02 -2.33
CA LYS A 209 -0.79 -5.55 -3.63
C LYS A 209 -0.25 -6.95 -3.97
N ASP A 210 0.97 -7.26 -3.52
CA ASP A 210 1.62 -8.56 -3.78
C ASP A 210 1.09 -9.64 -2.82
N LEU A 211 0.47 -9.22 -1.71
CA LEU A 211 -0.03 -10.09 -0.64
C LEU A 211 -1.56 -10.17 -0.60
N THR A 212 -2.29 -9.23 -1.24
CA THR A 212 -3.76 -9.09 -1.17
C THR A 212 -4.48 -10.42 -1.35
N GLN A 213 -4.16 -11.18 -2.39
CA GLN A 213 -4.81 -12.47 -2.66
C GLN A 213 -4.52 -13.50 -1.55
N SER A 214 -3.28 -13.56 -1.07
CA SER A 214 -2.89 -14.49 0.01
C SER A 214 -3.52 -14.12 1.36
N LEU A 215 -3.65 -12.82 1.65
CA LEU A 215 -4.28 -12.33 2.87
C LEU A 215 -5.79 -12.53 2.83
N ALA A 216 -6.45 -12.28 1.69
CA ALA A 216 -7.86 -12.54 1.50
C ALA A 216 -8.18 -14.04 1.63
N ALA A 217 -7.33 -14.92 1.07
CA ALA A 217 -7.47 -16.36 1.24
C ALA A 217 -7.30 -16.80 2.70
N LEU A 218 -6.31 -16.23 3.41
CA LEU A 218 -6.12 -16.47 4.84
C LEU A 218 -7.32 -16.01 5.66
N LEU A 219 -7.82 -14.79 5.43
CA LEU A 219 -9.00 -14.25 6.09
C LEU A 219 -10.19 -15.16 5.86
N ARG A 220 -10.50 -15.51 4.61
CA ARG A 220 -11.60 -16.43 4.28
C ARG A 220 -11.47 -17.78 4.97
N ALA A 221 -10.27 -18.33 5.04
CA ALA A 221 -10.01 -19.60 5.73
C ALA A 221 -10.25 -19.51 7.25
N LEU A 222 -9.95 -18.36 7.87
CA LEU A 222 -10.11 -18.16 9.30
C LEU A 222 -11.52 -17.71 9.69
N THR A 223 -12.18 -16.88 8.88
CA THR A 223 -13.49 -16.29 9.17
C THR A 223 -14.66 -17.08 8.58
N GLY A 224 -14.41 -17.89 7.54
CA GLY A 224 -15.45 -18.54 6.75
C GLY A 224 -16.21 -17.60 5.82
N THR A 225 -15.85 -16.31 5.77
CA THR A 225 -16.51 -15.28 4.97
C THR A 225 -15.48 -14.49 4.13
N ASP A 226 -15.90 -13.95 2.99
CA ASP A 226 -15.02 -13.10 2.21
C ASP A 226 -14.85 -11.72 2.90
N VAL A 227 -13.58 -11.38 3.16
CA VAL A 227 -13.15 -10.08 3.72
C VAL A 227 -12.26 -9.41 2.69
N GLU A 228 -12.64 -8.23 2.24
CA GLU A 228 -11.91 -7.46 1.25
C GLU A 228 -10.69 -6.78 1.88
N VAL A 229 -9.54 -6.88 1.22
CA VAL A 229 -8.28 -6.28 1.68
C VAL A 229 -7.97 -5.06 0.82
N GLY A 230 -7.96 -3.88 1.44
CA GLY A 230 -7.79 -2.59 0.78
C GLY A 230 -6.58 -1.80 1.27
N ASP A 231 -6.16 -0.82 0.47
CA ASP A 231 -5.15 0.15 0.86
C ASP A 231 -5.77 1.26 1.72
N LEU A 232 -5.13 1.62 2.83
CA LEU A 232 -5.50 2.78 3.65
C LEU A 232 -5.57 4.08 2.84
N GLY A 233 -4.80 4.22 1.76
CA GLY A 233 -4.87 5.39 0.88
C GLY A 233 -6.23 5.59 0.20
N ARG A 234 -7.16 4.63 0.29
CA ARG A 234 -8.55 4.76 -0.18
C ARG A 234 -9.48 5.42 0.84
N LEU A 235 -9.03 5.55 2.09
CA LEU A 235 -9.78 6.16 3.18
C LEU A 235 -9.42 7.64 3.32
N ASP A 236 -10.21 8.37 4.11
CA ASP A 236 -9.97 9.78 4.39
C ASP A 236 -8.59 9.97 5.05
N SER A 237 -7.69 10.62 4.33
CA SER A 237 -6.30 10.81 4.75
C SER A 237 -6.18 11.74 5.96
N ASP A 238 -7.05 12.74 6.09
CA ASP A 238 -6.99 13.70 7.20
C ASP A 238 -7.37 13.00 8.51
N GLU A 239 -8.40 12.16 8.48
CA GLU A 239 -8.83 11.36 9.64
C GLU A 239 -7.79 10.32 10.03
N LEU A 240 -7.18 9.62 9.04
CA LEU A 240 -6.11 8.66 9.30
C LEU A 240 -4.89 9.33 9.94
N ILE A 241 -4.49 10.52 9.46
CA ILE A 241 -3.34 11.27 9.97
C ILE A 241 -3.62 11.79 11.38
N ALA A 242 -4.78 12.42 11.60
CA ALA A 242 -5.16 13.00 12.88
C ALA A 242 -5.19 11.94 14.00
N ARG A 243 -5.63 10.72 13.67
CA ARG A 243 -5.72 9.61 14.60
C ARG A 243 -4.43 8.77 14.69
N GLY A 244 -3.60 8.80 13.66
CA GLY A 244 -2.45 7.91 13.51
C GLY A 244 -2.86 6.46 13.21
N SER A 245 -4.03 6.23 12.60
CA SER A 245 -4.56 4.90 12.32
C SER A 245 -3.71 4.19 11.26
N ARG A 246 -3.20 3.00 11.59
CA ARG A 246 -2.40 2.16 10.68
C ARG A 246 -3.08 0.86 10.26
N VAL A 247 -4.20 0.53 10.90
CA VAL A 247 -5.07 -0.59 10.56
C VAL A 247 -6.50 -0.14 10.79
N VAL A 248 -7.35 -0.31 9.78
CA VAL A 248 -8.80 -0.12 9.92
C VAL A 248 -9.47 -1.42 9.53
N CYS A 249 -10.23 -2.01 10.45
CA CYS A 249 -10.97 -3.25 10.21
C CYS A 249 -12.45 -3.01 10.49
N LEU A 250 -13.24 -3.16 9.43
CA LEU A 250 -14.70 -3.07 9.42
C LEU A 250 -15.25 -4.47 9.08
N SER A 251 -16.57 -4.68 9.18
CA SER A 251 -17.16 -6.03 9.16
C SER A 251 -16.81 -6.91 7.95
N ARG A 252 -16.50 -6.30 6.80
CA ARG A 252 -16.09 -6.98 5.56
C ARG A 252 -14.82 -6.41 4.95
N TRP A 253 -14.13 -5.52 5.65
CA TRP A 253 -13.00 -4.79 5.09
C TRP A 253 -11.82 -4.76 6.05
N LEU A 254 -10.64 -5.02 5.52
CA LEU A 254 -9.37 -4.80 6.20
C LEU A 254 -8.54 -3.83 5.36
N PHE A 255 -8.33 -2.62 5.88
CA PHE A 255 -7.47 -1.62 5.25
C PHE A 255 -6.10 -1.59 5.93
N LEU A 256 -5.06 -1.74 5.11
CA LEU A 256 -3.65 -1.79 5.54
C LEU A 256 -2.82 -0.81 4.71
N PRO A 257 -1.61 -0.40 5.17
CA PRO A 257 -0.75 0.47 4.39
C PRO A 257 -0.37 -0.17 3.05
N ALA A 258 -0.31 0.62 1.98
CA ALA A 258 0.13 0.18 0.65
C ALA A 258 1.48 -0.57 0.68
N ARG A 259 2.38 -0.13 1.57
CA ARG A 259 3.74 -0.64 1.73
C ARG A 259 4.15 -0.61 3.20
N ILE A 260 4.87 -1.64 3.63
CA ILE A 260 5.49 -1.74 4.95
C ILE A 260 6.98 -1.97 4.79
N ARG A 261 7.76 -1.13 5.49
CA ARG A 261 9.22 -1.19 5.61
C ARG A 261 9.62 -0.94 7.06
N PHE A 262 8.92 -1.56 8.00
CA PHE A 262 9.19 -1.42 9.44
C PHE A 262 10.45 -2.18 9.85
N PHE A 263 10.80 -3.21 9.08
CA PHE A 263 11.94 -4.06 9.35
C PHE A 263 12.90 -4.06 8.16
N ASP A 264 14.17 -4.28 8.48
CA ASP A 264 15.22 -4.51 7.48
C ASP A 264 15.08 -5.87 6.79
N ASP A 265 14.17 -6.74 7.24
CA ASP A 265 13.91 -8.08 6.71
C ASP A 265 12.55 -8.18 5.99
N ALA A 266 12.57 -8.57 4.72
CA ALA A 266 11.35 -8.69 3.90
C ALA A 266 10.33 -9.72 4.44
N PRO A 267 10.74 -10.93 4.88
CA PRO A 267 9.85 -11.85 5.59
C PRO A 267 9.16 -11.23 6.80
N GLN A 268 9.87 -10.47 7.65
CA GLN A 268 9.26 -9.79 8.80
C GLN A 268 8.21 -8.74 8.38
N ASN A 269 8.46 -7.97 7.31
CA ASN A 269 7.47 -7.04 6.77
C ASN A 269 6.21 -7.78 6.24
N ARG A 270 6.37 -8.98 5.63
CA ARG A 270 5.24 -9.83 5.20
C ARG A 270 4.49 -10.43 6.40
N ASP A 271 5.21 -10.84 7.43
CA ASP A 271 4.63 -11.34 8.67
C ASP A 271 3.84 -10.26 9.41
N TRP A 272 4.22 -8.98 9.30
CA TRP A 272 3.40 -7.88 9.82
C TRP A 272 2.03 -7.79 9.14
N TYR A 273 1.97 -7.94 7.81
CA TYR A 273 0.68 -8.01 7.11
C TYR A 273 -0.15 -9.23 7.55
N ARG A 274 0.49 -10.40 7.69
CA ARG A 274 -0.17 -11.62 8.19
C ARG A 274 -0.71 -11.42 9.61
N LEU A 275 0.04 -10.74 10.48
CA LEU A 275 -0.39 -10.42 11.84
C LEU A 275 -1.67 -9.59 11.80
N CYS A 276 -1.70 -8.51 11.04
CA CYS A 276 -2.90 -7.67 10.91
C CYS A 276 -4.10 -8.48 10.38
N ALA A 277 -3.89 -9.37 9.41
CA ALA A 277 -4.95 -10.24 8.90
C ALA A 277 -5.46 -11.25 9.94
N VAL A 278 -4.57 -11.87 10.73
CA VAL A 278 -4.96 -12.78 11.82
C VAL A 278 -5.72 -12.02 12.91
N VAL A 279 -5.28 -10.81 13.27
CA VAL A 279 -5.97 -9.95 14.23
C VAL A 279 -7.37 -9.60 13.72
N ALA A 280 -7.48 -9.15 12.47
CA ALA A 280 -8.76 -8.86 11.83
C ALA A 280 -9.70 -10.07 11.81
N ALA A 281 -9.18 -11.25 11.46
CA ALA A 281 -9.98 -12.49 11.53
C ALA A 281 -10.47 -12.77 12.95
N GLY A 282 -9.61 -12.60 13.96
CA GLY A 282 -9.98 -12.76 15.36
C GLY A 282 -11.08 -11.78 15.78
N MET A 283 -10.96 -10.51 15.36
CA MET A 283 -11.98 -9.48 15.60
C MET A 283 -13.34 -9.88 15.02
N LEU A 284 -13.38 -10.47 13.83
CA LEU A 284 -14.63 -10.84 13.18
C LEU A 284 -15.24 -12.12 13.78
N VAL A 285 -14.44 -13.17 13.96
CA VAL A 285 -14.93 -14.49 14.41
C VAL A 285 -15.36 -14.50 15.87
N GLN A 286 -14.68 -13.71 16.73
CA GLN A 286 -14.95 -13.67 18.16
C GLN A 286 -15.96 -12.57 18.55
N GLY A 287 -16.73 -12.06 17.58
CA GLY A 287 -17.72 -11.01 17.80
C GLY A 287 -17.12 -9.73 18.39
N GLY A 288 -15.93 -9.35 17.92
CA GLY A 288 -15.25 -8.12 18.32
C GLY A 288 -15.90 -6.87 17.73
N PHE A 289 -15.46 -5.69 18.17
CA PHE A 289 -16.06 -4.43 17.71
C PHE A 289 -16.05 -4.28 16.17
N SER A 290 -14.97 -4.71 15.49
CA SER A 290 -14.89 -4.67 14.03
C SER A 290 -16.01 -5.45 13.31
N ALA A 291 -16.68 -6.41 13.96
CA ALA A 291 -17.82 -7.12 13.38
C ALA A 291 -19.06 -6.21 13.19
N ILE A 292 -19.21 -5.18 14.03
CA ILE A 292 -20.31 -4.19 13.97
C ILE A 292 -19.83 -2.79 13.54
N HIS A 293 -18.53 -2.60 13.39
CA HIS A 293 -17.94 -1.31 13.03
C HIS A 293 -18.30 -0.92 11.59
N GLY A 294 -18.73 0.34 11.42
CA GLY A 294 -19.22 0.88 10.16
C GLY A 294 -20.73 0.69 9.95
N HIS A 295 -21.43 0.13 10.95
CA HIS A 295 -22.88 0.19 11.05
C HIS A 295 -23.32 1.64 11.35
N PRO A 296 -24.45 2.13 10.81
CA PRO A 296 -24.97 3.47 11.14
C PRO A 296 -25.14 3.71 12.65
N ASP A 297 -25.56 2.70 13.41
CA ASP A 297 -25.67 2.77 14.87
C ASP A 297 -24.33 2.59 15.60
N TYR A 298 -23.29 2.09 14.93
CA TYR A 298 -21.97 1.82 15.51
C TYR A 298 -20.83 2.34 14.60
N PRO A 299 -20.80 3.66 14.29
CA PRO A 299 -19.76 4.24 13.46
C PRO A 299 -18.40 4.21 14.17
N THR A 300 -18.40 4.27 15.50
CA THR A 300 -17.24 4.10 16.38
C THR A 300 -17.67 3.43 17.68
N CYS A 301 -16.73 2.97 18.49
CA CYS A 301 -17.06 2.36 19.79
C CYS A 301 -17.71 3.34 20.78
N ARG A 302 -17.67 4.66 20.53
CA ARG A 302 -18.41 5.66 21.32
C ARG A 302 -19.90 5.38 21.37
N ALA A 303 -20.49 4.90 20.26
CA ALA A 303 -21.90 4.56 20.23
C ALA A 303 -22.26 3.37 21.12
N LEU A 304 -21.26 2.53 21.46
CA LEU A 304 -21.46 1.37 22.34
C LEU A 304 -21.20 1.71 23.81
N VAL A 305 -20.18 2.52 24.11
CA VAL A 305 -19.73 2.75 25.49
C VAL A 305 -19.85 4.19 25.99
N GLY A 306 -20.25 5.13 25.14
CA GLY A 306 -20.32 6.56 25.46
C GLY A 306 -18.98 7.30 25.32
N ASP A 307 -18.96 8.57 25.73
CA ASP A 307 -17.85 9.50 25.47
C ASP A 307 -16.81 9.62 26.58
N SER A 308 -17.02 8.94 27.72
CA SER A 308 -16.06 8.96 28.82
C SER A 308 -14.71 8.37 28.39
N THR A 309 -13.63 9.15 28.47
CA THR A 309 -12.25 8.71 28.15
C THR A 309 -11.88 7.44 28.91
N LEU A 310 -12.22 7.38 30.21
CA LEU A 310 -11.95 6.21 31.04
C LEU A 310 -12.64 4.96 30.48
N ARG A 311 -13.91 5.09 30.11
CA ARG A 311 -14.72 3.98 29.59
C ARG A 311 -14.28 3.56 28.18
N LEU A 312 -13.93 4.52 27.33
CA LEU A 312 -13.38 4.28 25.99
C LEU A 312 -12.02 3.57 26.04
N ASN A 313 -11.13 4.01 26.93
CA ASN A 313 -9.83 3.38 27.10
C ASN A 313 -9.98 1.97 27.69
N GLY A 314 -10.75 1.82 28.76
CA GLY A 314 -11.02 0.52 29.37
C GLY A 314 -11.62 -0.47 28.37
N PHE A 315 -12.63 -0.04 27.60
CA PHE A 315 -13.23 -0.88 26.56
C PHE A 315 -12.24 -1.29 25.48
N GLN A 316 -11.52 -0.34 24.87
CA GLN A 316 -10.58 -0.65 23.80
C GLN A 316 -9.49 -1.61 24.27
N VAL A 317 -8.87 -1.33 25.43
CA VAL A 317 -7.81 -2.18 26.00
C VAL A 317 -8.33 -3.59 26.26
N LEU A 318 -9.44 -3.75 26.99
CA LEU A 318 -9.96 -5.07 27.33
C LEU A 318 -10.45 -5.83 26.10
N GLU A 319 -11.01 -5.14 25.10
CA GLU A 319 -11.45 -5.78 23.87
C GLU A 319 -10.24 -6.28 23.05
N TYR A 320 -9.17 -5.50 22.93
CA TYR A 320 -7.94 -5.98 22.30
C TYR A 320 -7.36 -7.19 23.04
N VAL A 321 -7.30 -7.15 24.37
CA VAL A 321 -6.81 -8.26 25.20
C VAL A 321 -7.67 -9.51 24.99
N ARG A 322 -9.00 -9.37 24.99
CA ARG A 322 -9.94 -10.48 24.74
C ARG A 322 -9.65 -11.15 23.40
N ILE A 323 -9.53 -10.35 22.35
CA ILE A 323 -9.33 -10.87 20.98
C ILE A 323 -7.97 -11.54 20.83
N LEU A 324 -6.89 -10.93 21.33
CA LEU A 324 -5.54 -11.49 21.23
C LEU A 324 -5.38 -12.78 22.05
N ARG A 325 -5.96 -12.83 23.27
CA ARG A 325 -6.00 -14.07 24.07
C ARG A 325 -6.82 -15.15 23.37
N GLY A 326 -7.97 -14.79 22.80
CA GLY A 326 -8.80 -15.70 22.04
C GLY A 326 -8.12 -16.24 20.79
N ILE A 327 -7.36 -15.40 20.06
CA ILE A 327 -6.51 -15.85 18.93
C ILE A 327 -5.49 -16.88 19.41
N ASN A 328 -4.80 -16.63 20.52
CA ASN A 328 -3.82 -17.57 21.07
C ASN A 328 -4.44 -18.91 21.52
N ARG A 329 -5.72 -18.92 21.90
CA ARG A 329 -6.47 -20.15 22.24
C ARG A 329 -6.96 -20.88 20.99
N ALA A 330 -7.62 -20.16 20.07
CA ALA A 330 -8.23 -20.71 18.87
C ALA A 330 -7.20 -21.16 17.83
N TRP A 331 -6.12 -20.39 17.66
CA TRP A 331 -5.08 -20.62 16.65
C TRP A 331 -3.69 -20.64 17.28
N PRO A 332 -3.28 -21.76 17.91
CA PRO A 332 -1.96 -21.87 18.56
C PRO A 332 -0.77 -21.53 17.63
N GLY A 333 -0.91 -21.79 16.32
CA GLY A 333 0.09 -21.42 15.30
C GLY A 333 0.32 -19.91 15.16
N ALA A 334 -0.65 -19.07 15.53
CA ALA A 334 -0.54 -17.62 15.48
C ALA A 334 0.17 -17.01 16.69
N ARG A 335 0.43 -17.77 17.76
CA ARG A 335 1.01 -17.24 19.02
C ARG A 335 2.33 -16.51 18.80
N ARG A 336 3.23 -17.10 18.00
CA ARG A 336 4.53 -16.49 17.69
C ARG A 336 4.36 -15.15 16.98
N LEU A 337 3.36 -15.04 16.11
CA LEU A 337 3.06 -13.84 15.33
C LEU A 337 2.47 -12.74 16.22
N VAL A 338 1.55 -13.08 17.12
CA VAL A 338 1.00 -12.14 18.13
C VAL A 338 2.10 -11.65 19.07
N SER A 339 2.94 -12.56 19.59
CA SER A 339 4.08 -12.17 20.44
C SER A 339 5.10 -11.31 19.70
N PHE A 340 5.30 -11.53 18.40
CA PHE A 340 6.12 -10.67 17.56
C PHE A 340 5.54 -9.25 17.49
N GLY A 341 4.25 -9.12 17.16
CA GLY A 341 3.54 -7.83 17.14
C GLY A 341 3.66 -7.04 18.44
N LEU A 342 3.34 -7.67 19.57
CA LEU A 342 3.41 -7.04 20.89
C LEU A 342 4.81 -6.53 21.23
N ARG A 343 5.86 -7.31 20.96
CA ARG A 343 7.25 -6.89 21.25
C ARG A 343 7.70 -5.74 20.38
N VAL A 344 7.33 -5.73 19.10
CA VAL A 344 7.66 -4.62 18.19
C VAL A 344 6.96 -3.36 18.65
N GLU A 345 5.66 -3.45 18.94
CA GLU A 345 4.85 -2.32 19.38
C GLU A 345 5.37 -1.74 20.71
N ALA A 346 5.76 -2.59 21.66
CA ALA A 346 6.34 -2.15 22.94
C ALA A 346 7.69 -1.45 22.77
N ARG A 347 8.54 -1.89 21.84
CA ARG A 347 9.87 -1.29 21.58
C ARG A 347 9.81 0.02 20.79
N ALA A 348 8.85 0.12 19.87
CA ALA A 348 8.72 1.29 19.00
C ALA A 348 8.15 2.52 19.73
N ARG A 349 7.53 2.33 20.90
CA ARG A 349 6.88 3.40 21.66
C ARG A 349 7.87 4.10 22.59
N GLY A 350 7.73 5.42 22.66
CA GLY A 350 8.37 6.27 23.68
C GLY A 350 7.67 6.10 25.04
N PRO A 351 7.55 7.15 25.88
CA PRO A 351 6.80 7.04 27.13
C PRO A 351 5.36 6.58 26.85
N MET A 352 4.97 5.49 27.51
CA MET A 352 3.65 4.89 27.37
C MET A 352 2.62 5.67 28.18
N SER A 353 1.41 5.80 27.63
CA SER A 353 0.28 6.29 28.42
C SER A 353 -0.21 5.21 29.39
N ALA A 354 -0.98 5.61 30.40
CA ALA A 354 -1.56 4.67 31.37
C ALA A 354 -2.41 3.56 30.71
N ALA A 355 -3.15 3.89 29.64
CA ALA A 355 -3.94 2.92 28.88
C ALA A 355 -3.07 1.90 28.13
N GLU A 356 -1.94 2.34 27.58
CA GLU A 356 -0.98 1.47 26.88
C GLU A 356 -0.26 0.56 27.87
N GLN A 357 0.13 1.08 29.02
CA GLN A 357 0.76 0.30 30.07
C GLN A 357 -0.19 -0.80 30.58
N LEU A 358 -1.44 -0.45 30.87
CA LEU A 358 -2.48 -1.43 31.23
C LEU A 358 -2.62 -2.53 30.16
N PHE A 359 -2.63 -2.17 28.87
CA PHE A 359 -2.69 -3.16 27.79
C PHE A 359 -1.49 -4.12 27.80
N PHE A 360 -0.27 -3.60 27.91
CA PHE A 360 0.94 -4.45 27.90
C PHE A 360 1.08 -5.31 29.16
N ASP A 361 0.64 -4.81 30.31
CA ASP A 361 0.64 -5.58 31.57
C ASP A 361 -0.37 -6.74 31.49
N LEU A 362 -1.59 -6.50 30.99
CA LEU A 362 -2.59 -7.55 30.74
C LEU A 362 -2.13 -8.59 29.70
N MET A 363 -1.27 -8.20 28.75
CA MET A 363 -0.67 -9.10 27.76
C MET A 363 0.63 -9.78 28.25
N GLY A 364 1.12 -9.46 29.44
CA GLY A 364 2.34 -10.03 30.02
C GLY A 364 3.64 -9.61 29.33
N VAL A 365 3.67 -8.40 28.75
CA VAL A 365 4.83 -7.84 28.03
C VAL A 365 5.49 -6.69 28.81
N GLY A 366 4.80 -6.12 29.80
CA GLY A 366 5.27 -5.04 30.67
C GLY A 366 5.98 -5.50 31.97
N HIS A 367 6.30 -4.55 32.84
CA HIS A 367 6.75 -4.85 34.20
C HIS A 367 5.58 -5.52 34.95
N ALA A 368 5.88 -6.58 35.70
CA ALA A 368 4.91 -7.33 36.48
C ALA A 368 4.23 -6.44 37.54
N ALA A 369 3.22 -5.67 37.13
CA ALA A 369 2.19 -5.22 38.03
C ALA A 369 1.42 -6.49 38.42
N GLU A 370 1.72 -7.03 39.60
CA GLU A 370 0.88 -8.03 40.23
C GLU A 370 -0.13 -7.27 41.10
N GLY A 371 -1.42 -7.49 40.88
CA GLY A 371 -2.47 -6.82 41.63
C GLY A 371 -3.84 -7.38 41.32
N ASP A 372 -4.72 -7.35 42.33
CA ASP A 372 -6.07 -7.91 42.26
C ASP A 372 -6.88 -7.34 41.08
N VAL A 373 -6.67 -6.06 40.75
CA VAL A 373 -7.36 -5.39 39.64
C VAL A 373 -7.04 -6.03 38.27
N LEU A 374 -5.81 -6.44 38.01
CA LEU A 374 -5.45 -7.07 36.73
C LEU A 374 -6.07 -8.47 36.61
N SER A 375 -6.08 -9.23 37.70
CA SER A 375 -6.75 -10.53 37.78
C SER A 375 -8.24 -10.40 37.52
N ASP A 376 -8.91 -9.42 38.15
CA ASP A 376 -10.33 -9.14 37.96
C ASP A 376 -10.65 -8.75 36.50
N LEU A 377 -9.80 -7.92 35.88
CA LEU A 377 -9.95 -7.53 34.47
C LEU A 377 -9.74 -8.71 33.53
N LEU A 378 -8.77 -9.59 33.79
CA LEU A 378 -8.55 -10.80 33.00
C LEU A 378 -9.69 -11.81 33.15
N GLU A 379 -10.25 -11.98 34.35
CA GLU A 379 -11.42 -12.83 34.57
C GLU A 379 -12.63 -12.28 33.80
N LEU A 380 -12.85 -10.96 33.84
CA LEU A 380 -13.91 -10.30 33.07
C LEU A 380 -13.74 -10.54 31.57
N VAL A 381 -12.53 -10.34 31.04
CA VAL A 381 -12.19 -10.58 29.64
C VAL A 381 -12.47 -12.04 29.25
N ASP A 382 -12.06 -12.99 30.08
CA ASP A 382 -12.24 -14.42 29.81
C ASP A 382 -13.71 -14.86 29.89
N ARG A 383 -14.56 -14.11 30.60
CA ARG A 383 -16.01 -14.34 30.69
C ARG A 383 -16.81 -13.69 29.57
N ALA A 384 -16.32 -12.61 28.97
CA ALA A 384 -17.04 -11.85 27.95
C ALA A 384 -17.18 -12.66 26.65
N VAL A 385 -18.42 -12.81 26.15
CA VAL A 385 -18.69 -13.64 24.97
C VAL A 385 -18.44 -12.86 23.67
N ASN A 386 -18.75 -11.56 23.67
CA ASN A 386 -18.58 -10.68 22.51
C ASN A 386 -18.43 -9.21 22.96
N THR A 387 -18.29 -8.31 21.99
CA THR A 387 -18.05 -6.88 22.21
C THR A 387 -19.17 -6.18 22.99
N ILE A 388 -20.43 -6.54 22.75
CA ILE A 388 -21.61 -5.94 23.40
C ILE A 388 -21.69 -6.40 24.86
N ASP A 389 -21.41 -7.68 25.09
CA ASP A 389 -21.35 -8.26 26.41
C ASP A 389 -20.21 -7.64 27.23
N LEU A 390 -19.01 -7.48 26.64
CA LEU A 390 -17.88 -6.80 27.28
C LEU A 390 -18.27 -5.37 27.69
N ALA A 391 -18.87 -4.60 26.79
CA ALA A 391 -19.31 -3.23 27.08
C ALA A 391 -20.30 -3.16 28.26
N SER A 392 -21.14 -4.19 28.45
CA SER A 392 -22.08 -4.28 29.56
C SER A 392 -21.42 -4.66 30.89
N LEU A 393 -20.31 -5.41 30.86
CA LEU A 393 -19.56 -5.84 32.04
C LEU A 393 -18.67 -4.73 32.63
N LEU A 394 -18.39 -3.68 31.86
CA LEU A 394 -17.61 -2.53 32.31
C LEU A 394 -18.41 -1.67 33.31
N THR A 395 -18.35 -2.03 34.59
CA THR A 395 -18.95 -1.25 35.68
C THR A 395 -18.08 -0.01 36.01
N PRO A 396 -18.69 1.09 36.48
CA PRO A 396 -17.94 2.28 36.92
C PRO A 396 -16.90 1.95 38.01
N ASP A 397 -17.29 1.18 39.03
CA ASP A 397 -16.41 0.74 40.13
C ASP A 397 -15.14 0.02 39.63
N LEU A 398 -15.29 -0.91 38.68
CA LEU A 398 -14.14 -1.63 38.13
C LEU A 398 -13.20 -0.69 37.36
N LEU A 399 -13.76 0.25 36.59
CA LEU A 399 -12.99 1.22 35.84
C LEU A 399 -12.30 2.24 36.77
N GLU A 400 -12.93 2.62 37.87
CA GLU A 400 -12.34 3.49 38.91
C GLU A 400 -11.16 2.79 39.58
N ARG A 401 -11.30 1.53 40.01
CA ARG A 401 -10.17 0.73 40.54
C ARG A 401 -9.02 0.61 39.52
N ALA A 402 -9.34 0.46 38.23
CA ALA A 402 -8.33 0.45 37.17
C ALA A 402 -7.66 1.82 36.99
N ALA A 403 -8.39 2.93 37.13
CA ALA A 403 -7.84 4.28 37.07
C ALA A 403 -6.96 4.61 38.29
N ASP A 404 -7.27 4.05 39.46
CA ASP A 404 -6.45 4.16 40.67
C ASP A 404 -5.12 3.41 40.51
N ALA A 405 -5.17 2.20 39.94
CA ALA A 405 -3.97 1.41 39.64
C ALA A 405 -3.12 2.02 38.50
N TYR A 406 -3.77 2.71 37.55
CA TYR A 406 -3.12 3.34 36.39
C TYR A 406 -3.47 4.83 36.31
N PRO A 407 -2.82 5.69 37.14
CA PRO A 407 -3.10 7.12 37.17
C PRO A 407 -2.84 7.77 35.80
N GLY A 408 -3.91 8.20 35.14
CA GLY A 408 -3.86 8.73 33.77
C GLY A 408 -4.75 8.01 32.78
N LEU A 409 -5.38 6.89 33.17
CA LEU A 409 -6.27 6.11 32.31
C LEU A 409 -7.47 6.95 31.78
N SER A 410 -7.85 8.01 32.48
CA SER A 410 -8.91 8.94 32.10
C SER A 410 -8.44 10.23 31.41
N ARG A 411 -7.12 10.47 31.32
CA ARG A 411 -6.55 11.76 30.87
C ARG A 411 -6.47 11.88 29.34
N GLU A 412 -5.95 10.85 28.69
CA GLU A 412 -5.70 10.85 27.24
C GLU A 412 -6.32 9.60 26.63
N LEU A 413 -6.82 9.69 25.39
CA LEU A 413 -7.32 8.54 24.67
C LEU A 413 -6.17 7.60 24.28
N LEU A 414 -6.45 6.29 24.30
CA LEU A 414 -5.54 5.27 23.81
C LEU A 414 -5.13 5.59 22.36
N ARG A 415 -3.83 5.72 22.13
CA ARG A 415 -3.28 5.90 20.78
C ARG A 415 -3.42 4.59 20.00
N PRO A 416 -3.84 4.61 18.72
CA PRO A 416 -3.95 3.39 17.92
C PRO A 416 -2.64 2.60 17.88
N PHE A 417 -2.74 1.27 17.95
CA PHE A 417 -1.58 0.38 17.77
C PHE A 417 -1.35 0.07 16.30
N ALA A 418 -0.09 -0.14 15.90
CA ALA A 418 0.24 -0.28 14.48
C ALA A 418 -0.25 -1.59 13.83
N PHE A 419 -0.70 -2.55 14.63
CA PHE A 419 -1.22 -3.84 14.17
C PHE A 419 -2.65 -4.14 14.64
N LEU A 420 -3.28 -3.26 15.42
CA LEU A 420 -4.65 -3.42 15.92
C LEU A 420 -5.58 -2.42 15.23
N PRO A 421 -6.81 -2.81 14.88
CA PRO A 421 -7.79 -1.92 14.25
C PRO A 421 -8.15 -0.74 15.14
N ASP A 422 -8.30 0.45 14.57
CA ASP A 422 -8.75 1.64 15.31
C ASP A 422 -10.28 1.69 15.44
N PHE A 423 -10.81 1.35 16.62
CA PHE A 423 -12.26 1.33 16.90
C PHE A 423 -12.94 2.70 16.93
N LEU A 424 -12.15 3.77 16.93
CA LEU A 424 -12.63 5.14 16.94
C LEU A 424 -12.55 5.81 15.57
N TYR A 425 -12.10 5.09 14.53
CA TYR A 425 -12.16 5.56 13.16
C TYR A 425 -13.63 5.62 12.66
N PRO A 426 -14.15 6.79 12.22
CA PRO A 426 -15.56 6.98 11.84
C PRO A 426 -15.85 6.51 10.40
N GLY A 427 -15.46 5.28 10.06
CA GLY A 427 -15.58 4.76 8.69
C GLY A 427 -16.98 4.26 8.34
N GLY A 428 -17.59 4.84 7.30
CA GLY A 428 -18.76 4.26 6.62
C GLY A 428 -18.33 3.28 5.53
N VAL A 429 -18.93 2.08 5.49
CA VAL A 429 -18.71 1.10 4.42
C VAL A 429 -19.85 1.13 3.42
N SER A 430 -19.55 0.86 2.15
CA SER A 430 -20.55 0.70 1.09
C SER A 430 -21.58 -0.41 1.37
N ARG A 431 -21.19 -1.40 2.20
CA ARG A 431 -22.08 -2.45 2.72
C ARG A 431 -21.94 -2.50 4.24
N PRO A 432 -22.84 -1.84 5.00
CA PRO A 432 -22.82 -1.90 6.45
C PRO A 432 -23.03 -3.33 6.96
N PRO A 433 -22.57 -3.65 8.19
CA PRO A 433 -22.94 -4.90 8.85
C PRO A 433 -24.46 -5.11 8.83
N ALA A 434 -24.92 -6.35 8.69
CA ALA A 434 -26.35 -6.64 8.70
C ALA A 434 -26.94 -6.45 10.10
N ASP A 435 -28.14 -5.85 10.20
CA ASP A 435 -28.90 -5.73 11.45
C ASP A 435 -29.07 -7.07 12.17
N ALA A 436 -29.23 -8.15 11.40
CA ALA A 436 -29.35 -9.51 11.90
C ALA A 436 -28.13 -9.95 12.74
N LEU A 437 -26.92 -9.56 12.32
CA LEU A 437 -25.67 -9.84 13.05
C LEU A 437 -25.64 -9.07 14.38
N VAL A 438 -25.96 -7.79 14.35
CA VAL A 438 -26.04 -6.94 15.55
C VAL A 438 -27.06 -7.51 16.54
N ALA A 439 -28.24 -7.90 16.04
CA ALA A 439 -29.28 -8.53 16.84
C ALA A 439 -28.82 -9.86 17.45
N ASP A 440 -28.05 -10.66 16.71
CA ASP A 440 -27.53 -11.93 17.24
C ASP A 440 -26.51 -11.72 18.35
N LEU A 441 -25.56 -10.80 18.18
CA LEU A 441 -24.60 -10.45 19.23
C LEU A 441 -25.30 -9.94 20.49
N LYS A 442 -26.34 -9.10 20.34
CA LYS A 442 -27.19 -8.64 21.47
C LYS A 442 -27.90 -9.81 22.15
N ARG A 443 -28.43 -10.79 21.38
CA ARG A 443 -29.08 -11.99 21.94
C ARG A 443 -28.10 -12.86 22.71
N GLN A 444 -26.91 -13.08 22.17
CA GLN A 444 -25.85 -13.84 22.84
C GLN A 444 -25.44 -13.17 24.16
N ALA A 445 -25.22 -11.85 24.16
CA ALA A 445 -24.90 -11.08 25.36
C ALA A 445 -25.99 -11.20 26.43
N ARG A 446 -27.26 -11.01 26.06
CA ARG A 446 -28.41 -11.17 26.99
C ARG A 446 -28.52 -12.58 27.56
N ARG A 447 -28.24 -13.62 26.76
CA ARG A 447 -28.22 -15.02 27.24
C ARG A 447 -27.09 -15.24 28.25
N ALA A 448 -25.89 -14.73 27.96
CA ALA A 448 -24.76 -14.82 28.88
C ALA A 448 -25.03 -14.07 30.19
N GLN A 449 -25.59 -12.87 30.12
CA GLN A 449 -26.01 -12.11 31.30
C GLN A 449 -27.02 -12.89 32.15
N ARG A 450 -28.10 -13.41 31.54
CA ARG A 450 -29.09 -14.23 32.25
C ARG A 450 -28.50 -15.49 32.86
N ALA A 451 -27.55 -16.13 32.19
CA ALA A 451 -26.85 -17.30 32.72
C ALA A 451 -26.03 -16.94 33.97
N ARG A 452 -25.32 -15.80 33.96
CA ARG A 452 -24.55 -15.31 35.12
C ARG A 452 -25.45 -14.87 36.27
N GLU A 453 -26.57 -14.22 35.97
CA GLU A 453 -27.59 -13.86 36.96
C GLU A 453 -28.20 -15.12 37.57
N ALA A 454 -28.54 -16.12 36.75
CA ALA A 454 -29.03 -17.41 37.23
C ALA A 454 -27.98 -18.18 38.04
N GLU A 455 -26.69 -18.06 37.72
CA GLU A 455 -25.59 -18.66 38.49
C GLU A 455 -25.40 -17.97 39.84
N LYS A 456 -25.49 -16.64 39.90
CA LYS A 456 -25.55 -15.86 41.15
C LYS A 456 -26.83 -16.15 41.95
N SER A 457 -27.94 -16.43 41.28
CA SER A 457 -29.25 -16.73 41.88
C SER A 457 -29.51 -18.21 42.12
N LYS A 458 -28.55 -19.12 41.91
CA LYS A 458 -28.68 -20.56 42.18
C LYS A 458 -28.25 -20.97 43.60
N GLN A 459 -28.76 -20.24 44.60
CA GLN A 459 -29.45 -20.90 45.73
C GLN A 459 -30.94 -21.02 45.33
N PRO A 460 -31.63 -22.14 45.58
CA PRO A 460 -32.52 -22.74 44.59
C PRO A 460 -33.85 -22.01 44.42
N LEU A 461 -34.32 -21.87 43.17
CA LEU A 461 -35.63 -22.39 42.72
C LEU A 461 -35.79 -22.34 41.18
N VAL A 462 -36.80 -23.09 40.72
CA VAL A 462 -36.93 -23.79 39.43
C VAL A 462 -37.74 -23.01 38.37
N ALA A 463 -37.51 -23.35 37.09
CA ALA A 463 -38.34 -23.11 35.87
C ALA A 463 -38.42 -21.66 35.35
N SER A 464 -38.59 -21.37 34.05
CA SER A 464 -39.13 -22.10 32.89
C SER A 464 -38.57 -21.51 31.58
N VAL A 465 -38.48 -22.32 30.53
CA VAL A 465 -38.08 -21.91 29.17
C VAL A 465 -39.32 -21.65 28.33
N ARG A 466 -39.39 -20.48 27.67
CA ARG A 466 -40.34 -20.22 26.57
C ARG A 466 -39.57 -19.73 25.34
N THR A 467 -39.76 -20.46 24.25
CA THR A 467 -39.21 -20.22 22.92
C THR A 467 -40.17 -19.32 22.13
N GLN A 468 -39.65 -18.34 21.39
CA GLN A 468 -40.36 -17.66 20.31
C GLN A 468 -39.44 -17.59 19.09
N GLN A 469 -39.92 -18.20 18.01
CA GLN A 469 -39.42 -18.06 16.64
C GLN A 469 -40.17 -16.90 15.97
N GLU A 470 -39.50 -16.13 15.13
CA GLU A 470 -40.14 -15.48 13.98
C GLU A 470 -39.13 -15.06 12.90
N THR A 471 -39.67 -14.95 11.69
CA THR A 471 -39.12 -15.26 10.37
C THR A 471 -38.53 -14.03 9.68
N GLN A 472 -37.50 -14.21 8.83
CA GLN A 472 -36.91 -13.16 7.98
C GLN A 472 -37.29 -13.38 6.51
N GLY A 473 -37.58 -12.29 5.80
CA GLY A 473 -37.64 -12.22 4.34
C GLY A 473 -36.77 -11.07 3.86
N GLU A 474 -35.79 -11.36 2.99
CA GLU A 474 -34.89 -10.38 2.36
C GLU A 474 -35.25 -10.25 0.87
N THR A 475 -35.06 -9.05 0.31
CA THR A 475 -35.04 -8.84 -1.14
C THR A 475 -33.87 -7.92 -1.47
N GLU A 476 -32.89 -8.44 -2.19
CA GLU A 476 -31.71 -7.70 -2.65
C GLU A 476 -32.04 -6.90 -3.92
N ARG A 477 -31.50 -5.68 -4.02
CA ARG A 477 -31.36 -4.94 -5.28
C ARG A 477 -29.95 -4.40 -5.40
N GLU A 478 -29.29 -4.75 -6.50
CA GLU A 478 -27.98 -4.27 -6.90
C GLU A 478 -28.07 -2.89 -7.59
N GLN A 479 -27.08 -2.02 -7.37
CA GLN A 479 -26.86 -0.81 -8.16
C GLN A 479 -25.38 -0.67 -8.55
N MET A 480 -25.16 -0.29 -9.81
CA MET A 480 -23.89 -0.19 -10.52
C MET A 480 -23.05 1.04 -10.13
N GLY A 481 -21.73 0.87 -10.10
CA GLY A 481 -20.73 1.94 -9.98
C GLY A 481 -19.91 2.14 -11.26
N VAL A 482 -19.40 3.36 -11.42
CA VAL A 482 -18.62 3.92 -12.55
C VAL A 482 -17.27 3.16 -12.76
N PRO A 483 -16.78 2.97 -14.01
CA PRO A 483 -15.66 2.06 -14.26
C PRO A 483 -14.30 2.61 -13.80
N ALA A 484 -13.58 1.79 -13.03
CA ALA A 484 -12.17 1.99 -12.70
C ALA A 484 -11.28 1.62 -13.90
N ALA A 485 -10.27 2.44 -14.18
CA ALA A 485 -9.24 2.11 -15.16
C ALA A 485 -8.18 1.20 -14.53
N TYR A 486 -7.91 0.06 -15.17
CA TYR A 486 -6.84 -0.85 -14.79
C TYR A 486 -5.57 -0.47 -15.54
N VAL A 487 -4.45 -0.41 -14.83
CA VAL A 487 -3.17 -0.07 -15.43
C VAL A 487 -2.31 -1.32 -15.50
N TYR A 488 -1.74 -1.60 -16.67
CA TYR A 488 -0.92 -2.77 -16.97
C TYR A 488 0.48 -2.36 -17.45
N ASP A 489 1.43 -3.25 -17.23
CA ASP A 489 2.81 -3.12 -17.74
C ASP A 489 2.88 -3.58 -19.21
N GLU A 490 3.62 -2.87 -20.05
CA GLU A 490 3.78 -3.18 -21.48
C GLU A 490 5.11 -3.87 -21.75
N TRP A 491 5.11 -4.98 -22.49
CA TRP A 491 6.34 -5.67 -22.87
C TRP A 491 7.10 -4.92 -23.96
N SER A 492 8.40 -4.71 -23.78
CA SER A 492 9.28 -4.19 -24.82
C SER A 492 10.17 -5.31 -25.36
N GLN A 493 10.02 -5.63 -26.65
CA GLN A 493 10.87 -6.62 -27.33
C GLN A 493 12.33 -6.16 -27.41
N GLU A 494 12.58 -4.87 -27.61
CA GLU A 494 13.93 -4.30 -27.75
C GLU A 494 14.73 -4.35 -26.44
N GLU A 495 14.09 -4.00 -25.33
CA GLU A 495 14.73 -4.01 -24.00
C GLU A 495 14.64 -5.37 -23.30
N ASN A 496 13.85 -6.29 -23.86
CA ASN A 496 13.54 -7.59 -23.26
C ASN A 496 13.08 -7.45 -21.80
N ASP A 497 12.29 -6.41 -21.51
CA ASP A 497 11.74 -6.08 -20.19
C ASP A 497 10.39 -5.34 -20.33
N TYR A 498 9.68 -5.15 -19.21
CA TYR A 498 8.39 -4.45 -19.16
C TYR A 498 8.54 -2.97 -18.77
N TYR A 499 7.83 -2.09 -19.50
CA TYR A 499 7.55 -0.72 -19.05
C TYR A 499 6.41 -0.73 -18.06
N ARG A 500 6.60 0.00 -16.96
CA ARG A 500 5.61 0.01 -15.90
C ARG A 500 4.43 0.94 -16.18
N ASN A 501 3.22 0.50 -15.82
CA ASN A 501 2.00 1.32 -15.86
C ASN A 501 1.73 1.99 -17.23
N TYR A 502 2.17 1.35 -18.31
CA TYR A 502 2.20 1.97 -19.63
C TYR A 502 0.86 1.82 -20.38
N CYS A 503 0.12 0.75 -20.07
CA CYS A 503 -1.17 0.46 -20.69
C CYS A 503 -2.32 0.80 -19.75
N HIS A 504 -3.33 1.50 -20.27
CA HIS A 504 -4.57 1.79 -19.56
C HIS A 504 -5.72 1.00 -20.18
N VAL A 505 -6.34 0.13 -19.39
CA VAL A 505 -7.49 -0.68 -19.77
C VAL A 505 -8.72 -0.17 -19.03
N TYR A 506 -9.70 0.29 -19.78
CA TYR A 506 -10.97 0.70 -19.25
C TYR A 506 -11.94 -0.46 -19.38
N GLU A 507 -12.35 -1.04 -18.25
CA GLU A 507 -13.37 -2.08 -18.26
C GLU A 507 -14.74 -1.43 -18.47
N ARG A 508 -15.39 -1.73 -19.60
CA ARG A 508 -16.79 -1.38 -19.81
C ARG A 508 -17.59 -2.67 -19.79
N ARG A 509 -18.35 -2.90 -18.71
CA ARG A 509 -19.36 -3.95 -18.70
C ARG A 509 -20.47 -3.54 -19.66
N VAL A 510 -20.58 -4.27 -20.76
CA VAL A 510 -21.70 -4.14 -21.69
C VAL A 510 -22.80 -5.06 -21.16
N GLU A 511 -23.98 -4.52 -20.89
CA GLU A 511 -25.15 -5.35 -20.58
C GLU A 511 -25.40 -6.27 -21.78
N GLY A 512 -25.46 -7.58 -21.51
CA GLY A 512 -25.66 -8.55 -22.57
C GLY A 512 -27.02 -8.30 -23.24
N ARG A 513 -27.02 -7.87 -24.51
CA ARG A 513 -28.23 -7.96 -25.32
C ARG A 513 -28.59 -9.43 -25.45
N GLY A 514 -29.82 -9.79 -25.11
CA GLY A 514 -30.31 -11.16 -25.28
C GLY A 514 -30.16 -11.61 -26.73
N ALA A 515 -29.96 -12.91 -26.95
CA ALA A 515 -29.75 -13.49 -28.29
C ALA A 515 -30.88 -13.18 -29.31
N ALA A 516 -32.01 -12.64 -28.86
CA ALA A 516 -33.14 -12.20 -29.68
C ALA A 516 -32.84 -10.96 -30.56
N ASP A 517 -31.80 -10.18 -30.25
CA ASP A 517 -31.43 -8.96 -30.99
C ASP A 517 -30.41 -9.19 -32.11
N LEU A 518 -29.99 -10.44 -32.35
CA LEU A 518 -29.03 -10.77 -33.41
C LEU A 518 -29.75 -10.93 -34.77
N PRO A 519 -29.16 -10.43 -35.88
CA PRO A 519 -29.68 -10.65 -37.21
C PRO A 519 -29.93 -12.15 -37.51
N PRO A 520 -31.02 -12.49 -38.21
CA PRO A 520 -31.46 -13.89 -38.39
C PRO A 520 -30.44 -14.77 -39.14
N ASP A 521 -29.62 -14.18 -40.01
CA ASP A 521 -28.49 -14.81 -40.69
C ASP A 521 -27.38 -15.23 -39.69
N ILE A 522 -27.02 -14.36 -38.73
CA ILE A 522 -26.06 -14.66 -37.67
C ILE A 522 -26.59 -15.75 -36.73
N VAL A 523 -27.88 -15.71 -36.39
CA VAL A 523 -28.52 -16.76 -35.58
C VAL A 523 -28.46 -18.11 -36.30
N SER A 524 -28.75 -18.13 -37.60
CA SER A 524 -28.67 -19.36 -38.41
C SER A 524 -27.25 -19.93 -38.47
N LEU A 525 -26.24 -19.05 -38.61
CA LEU A 525 -24.83 -19.43 -38.63
C LEU A 525 -24.39 -19.98 -37.27
N ALA A 526 -24.75 -19.31 -36.17
CA ALA A 526 -24.45 -19.75 -34.82
C ALA A 526 -25.06 -21.13 -34.52
N GLN A 527 -26.31 -21.38 -34.94
CA GLN A 527 -26.95 -22.68 -34.80
C GLN A 527 -26.25 -23.77 -35.60
N ARG A 528 -25.82 -23.47 -36.84
CA ARG A 528 -25.08 -24.40 -37.69
C ARG A 528 -23.72 -24.75 -37.09
N THR A 529 -22.98 -23.75 -36.61
CA THR A 529 -21.70 -23.91 -35.92
C THR A 529 -21.85 -24.73 -34.65
N ARG A 530 -22.89 -24.46 -33.83
CA ARG A 530 -23.18 -25.24 -32.63
C ARG A 530 -23.42 -26.72 -32.92
N ARG A 531 -24.22 -27.05 -33.95
CA ARG A 531 -24.46 -28.46 -34.35
C ARG A 531 -23.16 -29.15 -34.76
N LEU A 532 -22.28 -28.46 -35.50
CA LEU A 532 -20.97 -29.00 -35.87
C LEU A 532 -20.08 -29.26 -34.64
N PHE A 533 -20.07 -28.36 -33.66
CA PHE A 533 -19.33 -28.55 -32.40
C PHE A 533 -19.91 -29.67 -31.54
N GLU A 534 -21.24 -29.82 -31.49
CA GLU A 534 -21.90 -30.92 -30.77
C GLU A 534 -21.57 -32.29 -31.40
N MET A 535 -21.45 -32.36 -32.73
CA MET A 535 -21.00 -33.57 -33.45
C MET A 535 -19.52 -33.91 -33.22
N LEU A 536 -18.69 -32.92 -32.85
CA LEU A 536 -17.26 -33.08 -32.56
C LEU A 536 -16.97 -33.39 -31.09
N ARG A 537 -18.01 -33.51 -30.24
CA ARG A 537 -17.85 -33.80 -28.81
C ARG A 537 -17.37 -35.25 -28.66
N PRO A 538 -16.15 -35.50 -28.13
CA PRO A 538 -15.71 -36.87 -27.89
C PRO A 538 -16.53 -37.50 -26.77
N ASP A 539 -16.83 -38.79 -26.89
CA ASP A 539 -17.40 -39.58 -25.80
C ASP A 539 -16.44 -39.51 -24.60
N LEU A 540 -16.97 -39.14 -23.43
CA LEU A 540 -16.21 -39.04 -22.19
C LEU A 540 -15.72 -40.45 -21.80
N SER A 541 -14.47 -40.77 -22.12
CA SER A 541 -13.85 -42.02 -21.73
C SER A 541 -13.59 -42.04 -20.22
N LYS A 542 -13.95 -43.14 -19.55
CA LYS A 542 -13.62 -43.40 -18.14
C LYS A 542 -12.17 -43.86 -18.01
N GLU A 543 -11.49 -43.45 -16.94
CA GLU A 543 -10.20 -44.02 -16.56
C GLU A 543 -10.45 -45.33 -15.80
N LYS A 544 -9.84 -46.42 -16.27
CA LYS A 544 -10.10 -47.79 -15.81
C LYS A 544 -8.87 -48.39 -15.16
N PHE A 545 -9.04 -49.52 -14.46
CA PHE A 545 -7.98 -50.29 -13.81
C PHE A 545 -7.35 -49.61 -12.58
N LEU A 546 -8.13 -48.85 -11.82
CA LEU A 546 -7.65 -48.11 -10.66
C LEU A 546 -7.72 -48.95 -9.38
N SER A 547 -6.76 -48.74 -8.48
CA SER A 547 -6.76 -49.36 -7.15
C SER A 547 -7.71 -48.70 -6.17
N ASP A 548 -8.16 -47.49 -6.48
CA ASP A 548 -9.14 -46.72 -5.73
C ASP A 548 -9.86 -45.77 -6.71
N GLY A 549 -11.16 -45.52 -6.51
CA GLY A 549 -11.96 -44.69 -7.41
C GLY A 549 -13.44 -44.62 -7.03
N ASP A 550 -14.17 -43.73 -7.71
CA ASP A 550 -15.53 -43.33 -7.33
C ASP A 550 -16.59 -44.39 -7.68
N THR A 551 -16.28 -45.30 -8.60
CA THR A 551 -17.19 -46.37 -9.06
C THR A 551 -16.46 -47.70 -9.18
N ILE A 552 -17.18 -48.80 -8.96
CA ILE A 552 -16.63 -50.16 -9.09
C ILE A 552 -17.07 -50.74 -10.45
N ASN A 553 -16.10 -51.22 -11.24
CA ASN A 553 -16.40 -52.04 -12.41
C ASN A 553 -16.64 -53.48 -11.97
N VAL A 554 -17.88 -53.95 -12.15
CA VAL A 554 -18.34 -55.26 -11.67
C VAL A 554 -17.59 -56.41 -12.35
N ASP A 555 -17.29 -56.30 -13.64
CA ASP A 555 -16.60 -57.36 -14.38
C ASP A 555 -15.16 -57.53 -13.88
N GLN A 556 -14.46 -56.41 -13.65
CA GLN A 556 -13.09 -56.43 -13.14
C GLN A 556 -13.00 -56.85 -11.66
N LEU A 557 -14.03 -56.51 -10.87
CA LEU A 557 -14.14 -57.00 -9.49
C LEU A 557 -14.30 -58.53 -9.48
N LEU A 558 -15.11 -59.06 -10.38
CA LEU A 558 -15.30 -60.50 -10.55
C LEU A 558 -13.97 -61.19 -10.88
N ASP A 559 -13.22 -60.65 -11.85
CA ASP A 559 -11.89 -61.17 -12.19
C ASP A 559 -10.91 -61.10 -11.01
N TYR A 560 -10.89 -59.99 -10.28
CA TYR A 560 -10.08 -59.86 -9.06
C TYR A 560 -10.43 -60.92 -8.02
N LEU A 561 -11.72 -61.14 -7.73
CA LEU A 561 -12.16 -62.11 -6.74
C LEU A 561 -11.83 -63.55 -7.13
N VAL A 562 -11.93 -63.88 -8.42
CA VAL A 562 -11.55 -65.20 -8.95
C VAL A 562 -10.04 -65.42 -8.82
N GLN A 563 -9.24 -64.43 -9.17
CA GLN A 563 -7.78 -64.56 -9.17
C GLN A 563 -7.18 -64.45 -7.77
N HIS A 564 -7.74 -63.62 -6.87
CA HIS A 564 -7.27 -63.44 -5.50
C HIS A 564 -7.35 -64.74 -4.68
N ARG A 565 -8.29 -65.63 -5.00
CA ARG A 565 -8.36 -66.97 -4.41
C ARG A 565 -7.22 -67.90 -4.85
N ARG A 566 -6.58 -67.64 -5.99
CA ARG A 566 -5.51 -68.47 -6.56
C ARG A 566 -4.11 -67.96 -6.21
N THR A 567 -3.94 -66.64 -6.05
CA THR A 567 -2.63 -66.03 -5.80
C THR A 567 -2.73 -64.92 -4.74
N PRO A 568 -2.04 -65.05 -3.58
CA PRO A 568 -1.97 -63.99 -2.58
C PRO A 568 -1.26 -62.74 -3.12
N GLY A 569 -1.80 -61.55 -2.83
CA GLY A 569 -1.13 -60.27 -3.12
C GLY A 569 -1.44 -59.63 -4.48
N ILE A 570 -2.51 -60.05 -5.17
CA ILE A 570 -2.97 -59.40 -6.40
C ILE A 570 -3.38 -57.95 -6.11
N LYS A 571 -2.97 -57.04 -7.00
CA LYS A 571 -3.31 -55.62 -6.92
C LYS A 571 -4.80 -55.41 -7.17
N ILE A 572 -5.44 -54.67 -6.28
CA ILE A 572 -6.79 -54.14 -6.45
C ILE A 572 -6.75 -53.19 -7.64
N ASN A 573 -7.54 -53.44 -8.69
CA ASN A 573 -7.58 -52.64 -9.92
C ASN A 573 -9.01 -52.54 -10.49
N PHE A 574 -10.06 -52.76 -9.71
CA PHE A 574 -11.44 -52.82 -10.23
C PHE A 574 -12.20 -51.49 -10.11
N TYR A 575 -11.54 -50.41 -9.70
CA TYR A 575 -12.17 -49.10 -9.61
C TYR A 575 -12.06 -48.33 -10.94
N GLU A 576 -13.07 -47.52 -11.22
CA GLU A 576 -13.12 -46.58 -12.35
C GLU A 576 -13.48 -45.19 -11.84
N LYS A 577 -12.88 -44.17 -12.47
CA LYS A 577 -13.17 -42.77 -12.21
C LYS A 577 -13.66 -42.08 -13.49
N PRO A 578 -14.76 -41.30 -13.45
CA PRO A 578 -15.13 -40.48 -14.59
C PRO A 578 -14.04 -39.44 -14.85
N TYR A 579 -13.57 -39.34 -16.09
CA TYR A 579 -12.53 -38.38 -16.48
C TYR A 579 -13.13 -36.95 -16.49
N HIS A 580 -13.12 -36.29 -15.34
CA HIS A 580 -13.57 -34.90 -15.19
C HIS A 580 -12.48 -33.93 -15.66
N ASN A 581 -12.27 -33.84 -16.97
CA ASN A 581 -11.60 -32.68 -17.52
C ASN A 581 -12.64 -31.57 -17.69
N LYS A 582 -12.92 -30.81 -16.61
CA LYS A 582 -13.63 -29.52 -16.73
C LYS A 582 -12.72 -28.58 -17.53
N ARG A 583 -12.82 -28.62 -18.85
CA ARG A 583 -12.22 -27.59 -19.69
C ARG A 583 -13.06 -26.33 -19.53
N ASP A 584 -12.67 -25.49 -18.59
CA ASP A 584 -13.18 -24.13 -18.50
C ASP A 584 -12.55 -23.34 -19.65
N LEU A 585 -13.31 -23.19 -20.75
CA LEU A 585 -12.87 -22.45 -21.93
C LEU A 585 -13.15 -20.96 -21.71
N ALA A 586 -12.10 -20.19 -21.44
CA ALA A 586 -12.15 -18.74 -21.54
C ALA A 586 -11.79 -18.31 -22.97
N VAL A 587 -12.65 -17.53 -23.62
CA VAL A 587 -12.40 -16.99 -24.96
C VAL A 587 -12.15 -15.49 -24.83
N LEU A 588 -10.98 -15.03 -25.27
CA LEU A 588 -10.67 -13.61 -25.41
C LEU A 588 -10.68 -13.25 -26.91
N ILE A 589 -11.45 -12.24 -27.28
CA ILE A 589 -11.47 -11.70 -28.64
C ILE A 589 -10.80 -10.33 -28.60
N LEU A 590 -9.66 -10.20 -29.29
CA LEU A 590 -8.93 -8.94 -29.45
C LEU A 590 -9.31 -8.32 -30.79
N LEU A 591 -9.96 -7.16 -30.73
CA LEU A 591 -10.32 -6.36 -31.91
C LEU A 591 -9.36 -5.17 -32.00
N GLY A 592 -8.42 -5.22 -32.94
CA GLY A 592 -7.51 -4.11 -33.19
C GLY A 592 -8.20 -2.98 -33.93
N VAL A 593 -8.37 -1.84 -33.28
CA VAL A 593 -8.84 -0.60 -33.94
C VAL A 593 -7.61 0.22 -34.32
N SER A 594 -6.97 -0.11 -35.44
CA SER A 594 -5.93 0.75 -36.02
C SER A 594 -6.57 2.00 -36.62
N GLY A 595 -5.81 3.09 -36.77
CA GLY A 595 -6.29 4.38 -37.31
C GLY A 595 -7.04 4.31 -38.65
N SER A 596 -6.97 3.19 -39.37
CA SER A 596 -7.76 2.87 -40.58
C SER A 596 -9.21 2.39 -40.33
N THR A 597 -9.64 2.19 -39.08
CA THR A 597 -10.99 1.69 -38.73
C THR A 597 -11.80 2.65 -37.84
N GLY A 598 -11.28 3.85 -37.58
CA GLY A 598 -11.87 4.81 -36.65
C GLY A 598 -13.17 5.50 -37.09
N SER A 599 -13.61 5.34 -38.35
CA SER A 599 -14.72 6.15 -38.88
C SER A 599 -16.13 5.58 -38.66
N THR A 600 -16.30 4.35 -38.16
CA THR A 600 -17.64 3.71 -38.13
C THR A 600 -18.11 3.18 -36.77
N LEU A 601 -17.25 3.12 -35.75
CA LEU A 601 -17.60 2.51 -34.45
C LEU A 601 -18.16 3.48 -33.40
N VAL A 602 -18.11 4.79 -33.61
CA VAL A 602 -18.50 5.79 -32.59
C VAL A 602 -20.00 6.12 -32.61
N GLN A 603 -20.77 5.68 -33.62
CA GLN A 603 -22.17 6.13 -33.78
C GLN A 603 -23.27 5.16 -33.30
N GLN A 604 -22.96 3.98 -32.78
CA GLN A 604 -24.00 3.04 -32.30
C GLN A 604 -23.65 2.26 -31.02
N ALA A 605 -22.82 2.82 -30.13
CA ALA A 605 -22.43 2.19 -28.87
C ALA A 605 -23.04 2.87 -27.64
#